data_AF-A0AA92CP85-F1
#
_entry.id   AF-A0AA92CP85-F1
#
_cell.length_a   1.000
_cell.length_b   1.000
_cell.length_c   1.000
_cell.angle_alpha   90.00
_cell.angle_beta   90.00
_cell.angle_gamma   90.00
#
_symmetry.space_group_name_H-M   'P 1'
#
loop_
_entity.id
_entity.type
_entity.pdbx_description
1 polymer ?
#
loop_
_entity_poly.entity_id
_entity_poly.type
_entity_poly.pdbx_seq_one_letter_code
_entity_poly.pdbx_strand_id
1 'polypeptide(L)'
;MDLFQTLTEMIDLRSFSNLWYWIALAVMWSTASHWILGVPFDMVHRARKNGGQSAEDLEDLVRINVNRMLYVVQMAGLWILAIACFVLSSLATLGFGLDVEFAQAVFLLLFPMATVGLVNLATARSIRLNEPQGDALYRRLATCRFAIQIIGMISIFVTAMWGMYQNLRLGVFG
;
A
#
# COMPACT_ATOMS: atom_id res chain seq x y z
N MET A 1 16.83 11.49 -29.85
CA MET A 1 16.27 11.82 -28.53
C MET A 1 15.77 10.51 -27.96
N ASP A 2 16.56 9.95 -27.07
CA ASP A 2 16.41 8.59 -26.57
C ASP A 2 15.21 8.53 -25.62
N LEU A 3 14.42 7.46 -25.64
CA LEU A 3 13.25 7.29 -24.74
C LEU A 3 13.67 7.49 -23.28
N PHE A 4 14.91 7.10 -22.95
CA PHE A 4 15.54 7.35 -21.66
C PHE A 4 15.73 8.83 -21.35
N GLN A 5 16.18 9.65 -22.32
CA GLN A 5 16.33 11.09 -22.15
C GLN A 5 14.99 11.79 -21.89
N THR A 6 13.95 11.41 -22.63
CA THR A 6 12.60 11.96 -22.44
C THR A 6 11.97 11.47 -21.13
N LEU A 7 12.26 10.24 -20.70
CA LEU A 7 11.86 9.74 -19.39
C LEU A 7 12.59 10.47 -18.26
N THR A 8 13.88 10.78 -18.40
CA THR A 8 14.63 11.57 -17.40
C THR A 8 14.29 13.05 -17.39
N GLU A 9 13.99 13.66 -18.54
CA GLU A 9 13.50 15.05 -18.62
C GLU A 9 12.06 15.17 -18.13
N MET A 10 11.21 14.13 -18.29
CA MET A 10 9.90 14.13 -17.64
C MET A 10 10.03 13.86 -16.14
N ILE A 11 10.98 13.03 -15.67
CA ILE A 11 11.44 13.02 -14.27
C ILE A 11 12.15 14.36 -13.92
N ASP A 12 11.71 15.47 -14.50
CA ASP A 12 12.04 16.81 -14.06
C ASP A 12 11.71 16.93 -12.58
N LEU A 13 12.54 17.70 -11.89
CA LEU A 13 12.71 17.74 -10.43
C LEU A 13 11.45 18.16 -9.64
N ARG A 14 10.32 18.40 -10.32
CA ARG A 14 8.98 18.66 -9.79
C ARG A 14 8.12 17.39 -9.80
N SER A 15 8.49 16.42 -8.96
CA SER A 15 7.79 15.14 -8.83
C SER A 15 6.28 15.26 -8.62
N PHE A 16 5.79 16.29 -7.92
CA PHE A 16 4.34 16.47 -7.70
C PHE A 16 3.62 17.14 -8.88
N SER A 17 4.34 17.80 -9.78
CA SER A 17 3.81 18.41 -11.00
C SER A 17 3.74 17.43 -12.16
N ASN A 18 4.53 16.35 -12.14
CA ASN A 18 4.49 15.35 -13.19
C ASN A 18 3.40 14.28 -12.92
N LEU A 19 2.68 13.93 -13.99
CA LEU A 19 1.79 12.77 -14.10
C LEU A 19 2.38 11.45 -13.60
N TRP A 20 3.70 11.23 -13.67
CA TRP A 20 4.33 9.98 -13.23
C TRP A 20 3.89 9.60 -11.81
N TYR A 21 3.88 10.59 -10.92
CA TYR A 21 3.60 10.38 -9.51
C TYR A 21 2.15 9.97 -9.30
N TRP A 22 1.24 10.67 -9.97
CA TRP A 22 -0.19 10.43 -9.88
C TRP A 22 -0.61 9.11 -10.51
N ILE A 23 0.04 8.71 -11.61
CA ILE A 23 -0.16 7.39 -12.22
C ILE A 23 0.33 6.30 -11.26
N ALA A 24 1.53 6.44 -10.69
CA ALA A 24 2.06 5.48 -9.72
C ALA A 24 1.14 5.36 -8.50
N LEU A 25 0.70 6.49 -7.95
CA LEU A 25 -0.24 6.56 -6.83
C LEU A 25 -1.56 5.84 -7.15
N ALA A 26 -2.17 6.13 -8.32
CA ALA A 26 -3.42 5.52 -8.75
C ALA A 26 -3.29 4.00 -8.95
N VAL A 27 -2.22 3.54 -9.59
CA VAL A 27 -1.95 2.11 -9.80
C VAL A 27 -1.75 1.40 -8.46
N MET A 28 -0.89 1.93 -7.57
CA MET A 28 -0.64 1.33 -6.27
C MET A 28 -1.91 1.23 -5.42
N TRP A 29 -2.70 2.30 -5.36
CA TRP A 29 -3.96 2.30 -4.59
C TRP A 29 -5.03 1.42 -5.22
N SER A 30 -5.09 1.32 -6.54
CA SER A 30 -5.98 0.39 -7.24
C SER A 30 -5.64 -1.06 -6.87
N THR A 31 -4.35 -1.43 -6.92
CA THR A 31 -3.89 -2.78 -6.55
C THR A 31 -4.10 -3.05 -5.06
N ALA A 32 -3.67 -2.15 -4.17
CA ALA A 32 -3.80 -2.32 -2.73
C ALA A 32 -5.25 -2.40 -2.27
N SER A 33 -6.16 -1.69 -2.95
CA SER A 33 -7.60 -1.76 -2.68
C SER A 33 -8.25 -3.01 -3.22
N HIS A 34 -7.72 -3.66 -4.27
CA HIS A 34 -8.33 -4.87 -4.82
C HIS A 34 -7.89 -6.14 -4.07
N TRP A 35 -6.61 -6.21 -3.69
CA TRP A 35 -5.98 -7.38 -3.10
C TRP A 35 -5.73 -7.17 -1.60
N ILE A 36 -6.57 -7.76 -0.76
CA ILE A 36 -6.44 -7.70 0.70
C ILE A 36 -5.98 -9.06 1.18
N LEU A 37 -4.91 -9.11 1.99
CA LEU A 37 -4.31 -10.39 2.40
C LEU A 37 -3.93 -11.30 1.20
N GLY A 38 -3.69 -10.75 0.01
CA GLY A 38 -3.45 -11.54 -1.21
C GLY A 38 -4.70 -12.21 -1.81
N VAL A 39 -5.89 -11.87 -1.30
CA VAL A 39 -7.17 -12.39 -1.73
C VAL A 39 -7.97 -11.27 -2.41
N PRO A 40 -8.54 -11.49 -3.60
CA PRO A 40 -9.34 -10.49 -4.28
C PRO A 40 -10.70 -10.34 -3.59
N PHE A 41 -11.11 -9.10 -3.32
CA PHE A 41 -12.27 -8.83 -2.46
C PHE A 41 -13.62 -9.26 -3.05
N ASP A 42 -13.72 -9.38 -4.37
CA ASP A 42 -14.93 -9.84 -5.05
C ASP A 42 -15.30 -11.29 -4.64
N MET A 43 -14.30 -12.11 -4.32
CA MET A 43 -14.54 -13.46 -3.79
C MET A 43 -15.22 -13.45 -2.43
N VAL A 44 -14.97 -12.44 -1.58
CA VAL A 44 -15.66 -12.29 -0.28
C VAL A 44 -17.15 -12.06 -0.49
N HIS A 45 -17.51 -11.21 -1.45
CA HIS A 45 -18.90 -10.97 -1.79
C HIS A 45 -19.57 -12.23 -2.36
N ARG A 46 -18.86 -12.95 -3.25
CA ARG A 46 -19.34 -14.18 -3.88
C ARG A 46 -19.55 -15.31 -2.86
N ALA A 47 -18.59 -15.52 -1.97
CA ALA A 47 -18.65 -16.50 -0.89
C ALA A 47 -19.85 -16.22 0.04
N ARG A 48 -20.07 -14.95 0.40
CA ARG A 48 -21.19 -14.55 1.26
C ARG A 48 -22.55 -14.75 0.59
N LYS A 49 -22.66 -14.50 -0.72
CA LYS A 49 -23.92 -14.59 -1.47
C LYS A 49 -24.26 -16.03 -1.86
N ASN A 50 -23.29 -16.76 -2.39
CA ASN A 50 -23.54 -18.06 -3.03
C ASN A 50 -23.26 -19.24 -2.08
N GLY A 51 -22.42 -19.06 -1.06
CA GLY A 51 -22.02 -20.15 -0.16
C GLY A 51 -21.36 -21.33 -0.88
N GLY A 52 -21.38 -22.49 -0.22
CA GLY A 52 -20.88 -23.76 -0.76
C GLY A 52 -19.43 -23.67 -1.24
N GLN A 53 -19.18 -24.13 -2.46
CA GLN A 53 -17.83 -24.14 -3.06
C GLN A 53 -17.16 -22.76 -3.09
N SER A 54 -17.92 -21.66 -3.30
CA SER A 54 -17.35 -20.31 -3.28
C SER A 54 -16.85 -19.89 -1.90
N ALA A 55 -17.43 -20.42 -0.82
CA ALA A 55 -16.98 -20.18 0.54
C ALA A 55 -15.72 -21.01 0.85
N GLU A 56 -15.72 -22.29 0.46
CA GLU A 56 -14.57 -23.19 0.62
C GLU A 56 -13.34 -22.65 -0.13
N ASP A 57 -13.49 -22.25 -1.39
CA ASP A 57 -12.41 -21.68 -2.21
C ASP A 57 -11.81 -20.42 -1.57
N LEU A 58 -12.65 -19.57 -0.96
CA LEU A 58 -12.22 -18.37 -0.27
C LEU A 58 -11.46 -18.71 1.01
N GLU A 59 -11.99 -19.60 1.85
CA GLU A 59 -11.34 -20.01 3.09
C GLU A 59 -9.97 -20.66 2.81
N ASP A 60 -9.89 -21.49 1.78
CA ASP A 60 -8.66 -22.11 1.33
C ASP A 60 -7.65 -21.08 0.82
N LEU A 61 -8.08 -20.12 0.00
CA LEU A 61 -7.18 -19.09 -0.51
C LEU A 61 -6.67 -18.16 0.60
N VAL A 62 -7.53 -17.81 1.57
CA VAL A 62 -7.14 -17.06 2.77
C VAL A 62 -6.11 -17.86 3.56
N ARG A 63 -6.37 -19.14 3.83
CA ARG A 63 -5.45 -20.02 4.58
C ARG A 63 -4.08 -20.07 3.93
N ILE A 64 -4.01 -20.26 2.61
CA ILE A 64 -2.76 -20.31 1.84
C ILE A 64 -1.99 -18.98 1.96
N ASN A 65 -2.66 -17.85 1.74
CA ASN A 65 -2.01 -16.54 1.80
C ASN A 65 -1.56 -16.17 3.21
N VAL A 66 -2.37 -16.46 4.23
CA VAL A 66 -2.01 -16.26 5.65
C VAL A 66 -0.77 -17.07 6.01
N ASN A 67 -0.74 -18.36 5.66
CA ASN A 67 0.40 -19.23 5.93
C ASN A 67 1.67 -18.73 5.23
N ARG A 68 1.56 -18.36 3.94
CA ARG A 68 2.69 -17.84 3.16
C ARG A 68 3.24 -16.54 3.75
N MET A 69 2.37 -15.60 4.12
CA MET A 69 2.79 -14.32 4.67
C MET A 69 3.45 -14.49 6.04
N LEU A 70 2.87 -15.32 6.92
CA LEU A 70 3.46 -15.60 8.23
C LEU A 70 4.80 -16.33 8.10
N TYR A 71 4.94 -17.25 7.15
CA TYR A 71 6.21 -17.92 6.86
C TYR A 71 7.31 -16.92 6.48
N VAL A 72 7.03 -15.99 5.56
CA VAL A 72 8.00 -14.95 5.15
C VAL A 72 8.39 -14.08 6.34
N VAL A 73 7.43 -13.69 7.19
CA VAL A 73 7.71 -12.87 8.37
C VAL A 73 8.49 -13.65 9.44
N GLN A 74 8.25 -14.95 9.59
CA GLN A 74 9.02 -15.77 10.52
C GLN A 74 10.47 -15.94 10.06
N MET A 75 10.71 -16.12 8.76
CA MET A 75 12.04 -16.34 8.21
C MET A 75 12.84 -15.04 8.05
N ALA A 76 12.20 -13.97 7.59
CA ALA A 76 12.88 -12.74 7.17
C ALA A 76 12.30 -11.47 7.79
N GLY A 77 11.35 -11.57 8.74
CA GLY A 77 10.62 -10.41 9.26
C GLY A 77 11.50 -9.34 9.89
N LEU A 78 12.55 -9.73 10.61
CA LEU A 78 13.49 -8.78 11.21
C LEU A 78 14.27 -8.01 10.13
N TRP A 79 14.75 -8.71 9.11
CA TRP A 79 15.47 -8.10 7.98
C TRP A 79 14.56 -7.18 7.15
N ILE A 80 13.34 -7.64 6.86
CA ILE A 80 12.33 -6.83 6.14
C ILE A 80 12.03 -5.56 6.93
N LEU A 81 11.80 -5.67 8.24
CA LEU A 81 11.53 -4.52 9.09
C LEU A 81 12.72 -3.55 9.15
N ALA A 82 13.93 -4.08 9.36
CA ALA A 82 15.14 -3.26 9.42
C ALA A 82 15.38 -2.49 8.11
N ILE A 83 15.26 -3.17 6.97
CA ILE A 83 15.42 -2.55 5.64
C ILE A 83 14.30 -1.53 5.39
N ALA A 84 13.04 -1.88 5.69
CA ALA A 84 11.92 -0.95 5.52
C ALA A 84 12.09 0.31 6.37
N CYS A 85 12.44 0.17 7.65
CA CYS A 85 12.70 1.31 8.54
C CYS A 85 13.90 2.13 8.05
N PHE A 86 14.99 1.50 7.62
CA PHE A 86 16.16 2.19 7.08
C PHE A 86 15.83 2.99 5.82
N VAL A 87 15.14 2.38 4.85
CA VAL A 87 14.73 3.03 3.60
C VAL A 87 13.76 4.19 3.88
N LEU A 88 12.73 3.97 4.69
CA LEU A 88 11.75 5.01 5.03
C LEU A 88 12.41 6.17 5.80
N SER A 89 13.31 5.87 6.75
CA SER A 89 14.03 6.92 7.49
C SER A 89 14.97 7.70 6.57
N SER A 90 15.71 7.02 5.70
CA SER A 90 16.59 7.66 4.72
C SER A 90 15.81 8.58 3.79
N LEU A 91 14.67 8.10 3.26
CA LEU A 91 13.77 8.90 2.42
C LEU A 91 13.18 10.08 3.18
N ALA A 92 12.82 9.91 4.46
CA ALA A 92 12.32 10.99 5.29
C ALA A 92 13.40 12.07 5.52
N THR A 93 14.64 11.66 5.84
CA THR A 93 15.77 12.59 6.04
C THR A 93 16.11 13.32 4.74
N LEU A 94 16.23 12.61 3.63
CA LEU A 94 16.51 13.23 2.33
C LEU A 94 15.36 14.13 1.88
N GLY A 95 14.12 13.68 2.02
CA GLY A 95 12.94 14.39 1.57
C GLY A 95 12.64 15.63 2.39
N PHE A 96 12.51 15.50 3.71
CA PHE A 96 12.07 16.59 4.58
C PHE A 96 13.23 17.33 5.26
N GLY A 97 14.39 16.68 5.43
CA GLY A 97 15.58 17.30 6.01
C GLY A 97 16.44 18.03 5.00
N LEU A 98 16.58 17.49 3.78
CA LEU A 98 17.38 18.09 2.69
C LEU A 98 16.52 18.67 1.56
N ASP A 99 15.20 18.75 1.73
CA ASP A 99 14.25 19.31 0.74
C ASP A 99 14.28 18.61 -0.64
N VAL A 100 14.70 17.34 -0.71
CA VAL A 100 14.73 16.58 -1.98
C VAL A 100 13.32 16.14 -2.37
N GLU A 101 12.69 16.82 -3.34
CA GLU A 101 11.30 16.59 -3.74
C GLU A 101 11.03 15.14 -4.17
N PHE A 102 11.93 14.53 -4.95
CA PHE A 102 11.79 13.13 -5.36
C PHE A 102 11.74 12.17 -4.16
N ALA A 103 12.54 12.42 -3.13
CA ALA A 103 12.54 11.60 -1.92
C ALA A 103 11.24 11.80 -1.12
N GLN A 104 10.68 13.02 -1.07
CA GLN A 104 9.36 13.28 -0.49
C GLN A 104 8.26 12.49 -1.21
N ALA A 105 8.28 12.53 -2.55
CA ALA A 105 7.32 11.82 -3.38
C ALA A 105 7.39 10.29 -3.13
N VAL A 106 8.58 9.70 -3.21
CA VAL A 106 8.75 8.26 -2.95
C VAL A 106 8.39 7.91 -1.51
N PHE A 107 8.72 8.73 -0.52
CA PHE A 107 8.30 8.53 0.87
C PHE A 107 6.76 8.48 1.00
N LEU A 108 6.05 9.44 0.40
CA LEU A 108 4.59 9.50 0.43
C LEU A 108 3.91 8.32 -0.29
N LEU A 109 4.61 7.64 -1.20
CA LEU A 109 4.15 6.40 -1.82
C LEU A 109 4.42 5.18 -0.93
N LEU A 110 5.64 5.05 -0.42
CA LEU A 110 6.07 3.86 0.30
C LEU A 110 5.57 3.79 1.74
N PHE A 111 5.47 4.92 2.43
CA PHE A 111 5.06 4.95 3.84
C PHE A 111 3.63 4.39 4.05
N PRO A 112 2.60 4.84 3.30
CA PRO A 112 1.27 4.25 3.39
C PRO A 112 1.27 2.76 3.02
N MET A 113 2.04 2.36 2.02
CA MET A 113 2.14 0.94 1.62
C MET A 113 2.76 0.07 2.72
N ALA A 114 3.74 0.59 3.46
CA ALA A 114 4.28 -0.09 4.63
C ALA A 114 3.20 -0.28 5.72
N THR A 115 2.38 0.74 5.98
CA THR A 115 1.25 0.63 6.93
C THR A 115 0.20 -0.38 6.48
N VAL A 116 -0.12 -0.45 5.17
CA VAL A 116 -1.00 -1.47 4.59
C VAL A 116 -0.43 -2.87 4.79
N GLY A 117 0.89 -3.03 4.62
CA GLY A 117 1.60 -4.28 4.93
C GLY A 117 1.43 -4.71 6.40
N LEU A 118 1.54 -3.78 7.34
CA LEU A 118 1.33 -4.03 8.77
C LEU A 118 -0.12 -4.42 9.09
N VAL A 119 -1.10 -3.74 8.49
CA VAL A 119 -2.53 -4.08 8.65
C VAL A 119 -2.82 -5.48 8.13
N ASN A 120 -2.32 -5.83 6.96
CA ASN A 120 -2.43 -7.19 6.41
C ASN A 120 -1.79 -8.21 7.35
N LEU A 121 -0.56 -7.97 7.81
CA LEU A 121 0.15 -8.87 8.73
C LEU A 121 -0.61 -9.07 10.06
N ALA A 122 -1.09 -7.98 10.66
CA ALA A 122 -1.88 -8.04 11.89
C ALA A 122 -3.17 -8.84 11.69
N THR A 123 -3.82 -8.68 10.54
CA THR A 123 -5.03 -9.41 10.19
C THR A 123 -4.73 -10.90 9.99
N ALA A 124 -3.66 -11.27 9.30
CA ALA A 124 -3.25 -12.67 9.14
C ALA A 124 -2.89 -13.35 10.46
N ARG A 125 -2.14 -12.67 11.34
CA ARG A 125 -1.85 -13.18 12.68
C ARG A 125 -3.15 -13.44 13.43
N SER A 126 -4.10 -12.50 13.37
CA SER A 126 -5.41 -12.67 13.99
C SER A 126 -6.21 -13.83 13.40
N ILE A 127 -6.21 -14.01 12.08
CA ILE A 127 -6.89 -15.14 11.42
C ILE A 127 -6.25 -16.46 11.84
N ARG A 128 -4.91 -16.53 11.88
CA ARG A 128 -4.19 -17.73 12.31
C ARG A 128 -4.45 -18.09 13.78
N LEU A 129 -4.64 -17.10 14.65
CA LEU A 129 -4.84 -17.32 16.09
C LEU A 129 -6.28 -17.68 16.45
N ASN A 130 -7.27 -17.10 15.77
CA ASN A 130 -8.69 -17.25 16.12
C ASN A 130 -9.44 -18.20 15.17
N GLU A 131 -8.80 -18.60 14.08
CA GLU A 131 -9.35 -19.48 13.02
C GLU A 131 -10.83 -19.16 12.69
N PRO A 132 -11.17 -17.88 12.40
CA PRO A 132 -12.55 -17.50 12.15
C PRO A 132 -13.06 -18.19 10.89
N GLN A 133 -14.30 -18.66 10.93
CA GLN A 133 -14.98 -19.34 9.82
C GLN A 133 -16.23 -18.58 9.38
N GLY A 134 -16.64 -18.76 8.12
CA GLY A 134 -17.85 -18.18 7.56
C GLY A 134 -17.97 -16.66 7.79
N ASP A 135 -19.09 -16.22 8.37
CA ASP A 135 -19.38 -14.79 8.57
C ASP A 135 -18.34 -14.05 9.42
N ALA A 136 -17.71 -14.72 10.39
CA ALA A 136 -16.66 -14.11 11.21
C ALA A 136 -15.42 -13.79 10.37
N LEU A 137 -15.07 -14.68 9.43
CA LEU A 137 -13.98 -14.46 8.49
C LEU A 137 -14.31 -13.30 7.54
N TYR A 138 -15.51 -13.30 6.97
CA TYR A 138 -15.93 -12.25 6.02
C TYR A 138 -15.91 -10.87 6.67
N ARG A 139 -16.39 -10.77 7.92
CA ARG A 139 -16.34 -9.54 8.69
C ARG A 139 -14.90 -9.09 8.92
N ARG A 140 -13.98 -10.01 9.23
CA ARG A 140 -12.56 -9.70 9.42
C ARG A 140 -11.91 -9.16 8.15
N LEU A 141 -12.18 -9.79 6.99
CA LEU A 141 -11.69 -9.33 5.69
C LEU A 141 -12.28 -7.96 5.32
N ALA A 142 -13.56 -7.73 5.59
CA ALA A 142 -14.21 -6.44 5.37
C ALA A 142 -13.63 -5.33 6.26
N THR A 143 -13.35 -5.59 7.54
CA THR A 143 -12.67 -4.64 8.43
C THR A 143 -11.26 -4.32 7.94
N CYS A 144 -10.52 -5.34 7.49
CA CYS A 144 -9.19 -5.14 6.91
C CYS A 144 -9.24 -4.26 5.66
N ARG A 145 -10.21 -4.51 4.76
CA ARG A 145 -10.45 -3.66 3.58
C ARG A 145 -10.69 -2.21 3.98
N PHE A 146 -11.61 -2.02 4.93
CA PHE A 146 -12.03 -0.70 5.36
C PHE A 146 -10.86 0.10 5.95
N ALA A 147 -10.02 -0.55 6.77
CA ALA A 147 -8.80 0.06 7.28
C ALA A 147 -7.85 0.49 6.14
N ILE A 148 -7.63 -0.37 5.14
CA ILE A 148 -6.78 -0.05 3.97
C ILE A 148 -7.37 1.13 3.17
N GLN A 149 -8.70 1.18 2.99
CA GLN A 149 -9.36 2.29 2.31
C GLN A 149 -9.22 3.63 3.05
N ILE A 150 -9.34 3.61 4.39
CA ILE A 150 -9.11 4.81 5.21
C ILE A 150 -7.67 5.29 5.05
N ILE A 151 -6.69 4.39 5.12
CA ILE A 151 -5.28 4.73 4.92
C ILE A 151 -5.09 5.34 3.53
N GLY A 152 -5.74 4.78 2.50
CA GLY A 152 -5.71 5.30 1.13
C GLY A 152 -6.29 6.68 0.99
N MET A 153 -7.47 6.91 1.56
CA MET A 153 -8.11 8.21 1.54
C MET A 153 -7.25 9.28 2.23
N ILE A 154 -6.69 8.96 3.41
CA ILE A 154 -5.80 9.85 4.15
C ILE A 154 -4.51 10.10 3.35
N SER A 155 -3.91 9.04 2.80
CA SER A 155 -2.68 9.14 2.00
C SER A 155 -2.87 10.04 0.79
N ILE A 156 -3.90 9.79 -0.04
CA ILE A 156 -4.17 10.59 -1.24
C ILE A 156 -4.42 12.05 -0.85
N PHE A 157 -5.17 12.30 0.22
CA PHE A 157 -5.43 13.65 0.71
C PHE A 157 -4.15 14.38 1.16
N VAL A 158 -3.35 13.75 2.03
CA VAL A 158 -2.08 14.32 2.53
C VAL A 158 -1.13 14.57 1.37
N THR A 159 -1.01 13.61 0.47
CA THR A 159 -0.20 13.72 -0.74
C THR A 159 -0.65 14.88 -1.63
N ALA A 160 -1.95 15.04 -1.86
CA ALA A 160 -2.46 16.13 -2.68
C ALA A 160 -2.22 17.50 -2.04
N MET A 161 -2.44 17.61 -0.73
CA MET A 161 -2.11 18.84 0.00
C MET A 161 -0.62 19.17 -0.07
N TRP A 162 0.25 18.18 0.16
CA TRP A 162 1.69 18.37 0.11
C TRP A 162 2.18 18.73 -1.30
N GLY A 163 1.67 18.05 -2.32
CA GLY A 163 1.99 18.34 -3.71
C GLY A 163 1.57 19.74 -4.13
N MET A 164 0.38 20.19 -3.73
CA MET A 164 -0.05 21.58 -3.95
C MET A 164 0.84 22.57 -3.21
N TYR A 165 1.19 22.29 -1.95
CA TYR A 165 2.09 23.14 -1.17
C TYR A 165 3.45 23.30 -1.85
N GLN A 166 4.06 22.22 -2.33
CA GLN A 166 5.33 22.29 -3.05
C GLN A 166 5.22 22.99 -4.40
N ASN A 167 4.16 22.72 -5.16
CA ASN A 167 3.91 23.41 -6.43
C ASN A 167 3.77 24.93 -6.22
N LEU A 168 3.14 25.38 -5.13
CA LEU A 168 3.03 26.80 -4.78
C LEU A 168 4.36 27.39 -4.29
N ARG A 169 5.11 26.67 -3.43
CA ARG A 169 6.42 27.12 -2.93
C ARG A 169 7.41 27.34 -4.07
N LEU A 170 7.43 26.45 -5.07
CA LEU A 170 8.28 26.57 -6.26
C LEU A 170 7.71 27.58 -7.26
N GLY A 171 6.40 27.58 -7.50
CA GLY A 171 5.75 28.47 -8.47
C GLY A 171 5.78 29.96 -8.11
N VAL A 172 5.97 30.32 -6.83
CA VAL A 172 6.16 31.72 -6.41
C VAL A 172 7.60 32.22 -6.63
N PHE A 173 8.58 31.33 -6.81
CA PHE A 173 9.99 31.70 -6.95
C PHE A 173 10.70 31.20 -8.22
N GLY A 174 10.04 30.44 -9.10
CA GLY A 174 10.55 29.98 -10.40
C GLY A 174 10.68 28.47 -10.48
#